data_AF-A0A7S2FGR0-F1
#
_entry.id   AF-A0A7S2FGR0-F1
#
_cell.length_a   1.000
_cell.length_b   1.000
_cell.length_c   1.000
_cell.angle_alpha   90.00
_cell.angle_beta   90.00
_cell.angle_gamma   90.00
#
_symmetry.space_group_name_H-M   'P 1'
#
loop_
_entity.id
_entity.type
_entity.pdbx_description
1 polymer ?
#
loop_
_entity_poly.entity_id
_entity_poly.type
_entity_poly.pdbx_seq_one_letter_code
_entity_poly.pdbx_strand_id
1 'polypeptide(L)'
;MVSQGAILTQASSYVTITNTHFNTTGNASNQFPGSMDCESSGCGAGEYGVCELVGQCYSCAVDVCHQCPPGKYSAAGASDCQPCEVGKFSNVTGRKSCDTCPSGHYASADPNDTDAKGSISGATSCVVCPAGTYQPYEKSYLCYLCSKGYSSAKGSSKCTGCDTGRYTSASGMSDCVACDSGKEASEPIAAFECDKCVSPMSSWAGEANCSICEENYYLDGECSPCPENAYCPLGTLLKNIHVDKGYWRVNTKAAKTRECTNTGAACKGGNGSSYCQDHSHGPYCAICDLGYWKASEARRCQSCADETAVVIDTKSGILLGIASIIVILLLVQTGLRYKRGTALGRHYMDFMENYSKLKTKL
;
A
#
# COMPACT_ATOMS: atom_id res chain seq x y z
N MET A 1 -40.14 -13.32 -73.27
CA MET A 1 -41.45 -14.01 -73.30
C MET A 1 -41.90 -14.05 -74.76
N VAL A 2 -42.11 -15.17 -75.44
CA VAL A 2 -41.95 -16.62 -75.11
C VAL A 2 -41.35 -17.35 -76.34
N SER A 3 -40.84 -18.56 -76.14
CA SER A 3 -39.96 -19.37 -77.00
C SER A 3 -40.64 -20.23 -78.09
N GLN A 4 -39.92 -20.49 -79.19
CA GLN A 4 -39.95 -21.75 -79.98
C GLN A 4 -39.01 -22.78 -79.27
N GLY A 5 -38.99 -24.10 -79.45
CA GLY A 5 -39.64 -25.11 -80.31
C GLY A 5 -39.19 -26.50 -79.78
N ALA A 6 -39.92 -27.61 -80.00
CA ALA A 6 -39.70 -28.59 -81.10
C ALA A 6 -38.31 -29.29 -81.12
N ILE A 7 -38.12 -30.61 -81.32
CA ILE A 7 -39.02 -31.78 -81.46
C ILE A 7 -38.15 -33.09 -81.42
N LEU A 8 -38.66 -34.20 -80.81
CA LEU A 8 -38.33 -35.66 -81.01
C LEU A 8 -36.83 -36.14 -81.06
N THR A 9 -36.41 -37.40 -80.82
CA THR A 9 -37.03 -38.76 -80.81
C THR A 9 -36.39 -39.70 -79.75
N GLN A 10 -37.21 -40.64 -79.22
CA GLN A 10 -36.95 -42.06 -78.85
C GLN A 10 -35.50 -42.62 -78.90
N ALA A 11 -34.99 -43.52 -78.04
CA ALA A 11 -35.42 -44.16 -76.77
C ALA A 11 -34.14 -44.86 -76.16
N SER A 12 -34.10 -45.72 -75.11
CA SER A 12 -35.08 -46.42 -74.28
C SER A 12 -34.46 -46.88 -72.93
N SER A 13 -35.26 -47.49 -72.04
CA SER A 13 -34.96 -48.47 -70.96
C SER A 13 -33.64 -48.37 -70.16
N TYR A 14 -33.71 -48.13 -68.84
CA TYR A 14 -33.59 -49.20 -67.81
C TYR A 14 -33.77 -48.70 -66.35
N VAL A 15 -34.53 -49.49 -65.57
CA VAL A 15 -34.52 -49.76 -64.10
C VAL A 15 -34.27 -48.66 -63.05
N THR A 16 -35.22 -48.57 -62.12
CA THR A 16 -35.16 -47.88 -60.82
C THR A 16 -34.50 -48.73 -59.72
N ILE A 17 -33.61 -48.13 -58.91
CA ILE A 17 -33.34 -48.55 -57.52
C ILE A 17 -33.24 -47.30 -56.63
N THR A 18 -33.95 -47.30 -55.50
CA THR A 18 -33.92 -46.22 -54.49
C THR A 18 -33.07 -46.59 -53.28
N ASN A 19 -32.22 -45.66 -52.84
CA ASN A 19 -31.53 -45.54 -51.55
C ASN A 19 -31.51 -46.77 -50.61
N THR A 20 -30.30 -47.29 -50.36
CA THR A 20 -29.99 -48.13 -49.20
C THR A 20 -29.08 -47.38 -48.22
N HIS A 21 -29.45 -47.43 -46.94
CA HIS A 21 -28.47 -47.27 -45.85
C HIS A 21 -27.38 -48.35 -46.00
N PHE A 22 -26.11 -48.00 -45.77
CA PHE A 22 -25.14 -48.97 -45.27
C PHE A 22 -24.27 -48.37 -44.16
N ASN A 23 -24.26 -49.06 -43.02
CA ASN A 23 -23.47 -48.75 -41.84
C ASN A 23 -22.21 -49.62 -41.86
N THR A 24 -21.07 -49.09 -41.42
CA THR A 24 -19.76 -49.74 -41.59
C THR A 24 -19.48 -50.80 -40.54
N THR A 25 -19.49 -52.08 -40.94
CA THR A 25 -18.76 -53.18 -40.27
C THR A 25 -18.59 -54.34 -41.24
N GLY A 26 -17.37 -54.85 -41.41
CA GLY A 26 -17.13 -56.17 -42.02
C GLY A 26 -16.50 -56.16 -43.42
N ASN A 27 -15.22 -56.51 -43.42
CA ASN A 27 -14.41 -57.19 -44.43
C ASN A 27 -15.06 -57.69 -45.77
N ALA A 28 -14.28 -57.51 -46.85
CA ALA A 28 -14.27 -58.23 -48.13
C ALA A 28 -15.31 -57.90 -49.23
N SER A 29 -14.76 -57.79 -50.45
CA SER A 29 -15.40 -57.96 -51.78
C SER A 29 -16.31 -56.84 -52.29
N ASN A 30 -15.81 -56.04 -53.25
CA ASN A 30 -16.22 -56.16 -54.66
C ASN A 30 -15.34 -55.29 -55.58
N GLN A 31 -14.60 -55.94 -56.48
CA GLN A 31 -13.61 -55.31 -57.34
C GLN A 31 -14.20 -54.97 -58.71
N PHE A 32 -14.63 -53.71 -58.89
CA PHE A 32 -14.90 -53.16 -60.21
C PHE A 32 -13.57 -52.69 -60.85
N PRO A 33 -13.18 -53.18 -62.04
CA PRO A 33 -11.98 -52.70 -62.71
C PRO A 33 -12.30 -51.41 -63.49
N GLY A 34 -12.20 -50.25 -62.83
CA GLY A 34 -12.33 -48.97 -63.55
C GLY A 34 -12.42 -47.69 -62.72
N SER A 35 -12.94 -47.73 -61.48
CA SER A 35 -12.99 -46.57 -60.59
C SER A 35 -11.95 -46.73 -59.47
N MET A 36 -10.76 -46.13 -59.66
CA MET A 36 -9.84 -45.91 -58.56
C MET A 36 -10.33 -44.71 -57.76
N ASP A 37 -11.00 -44.97 -56.65
CA ASP A 37 -11.38 -43.93 -55.69
C ASP A 37 -10.12 -43.43 -54.98
N CYS A 38 -9.48 -42.37 -55.50
CA CYS A 38 -8.25 -41.79 -54.94
C CYS A 38 -8.46 -41.10 -53.57
N GLU A 39 -9.57 -41.33 -52.86
CA GLU A 39 -9.93 -40.65 -51.60
C GLU A 39 -8.96 -40.94 -50.44
N SER A 40 -8.09 -41.94 -50.57
CA SER A 40 -7.14 -42.37 -49.51
C SER A 40 -5.67 -42.38 -49.95
N SER A 41 -5.33 -41.81 -51.10
CA SER A 41 -3.96 -41.89 -51.64
C SER A 41 -3.07 -40.68 -51.33
N GLY A 42 -3.63 -39.64 -50.69
CA GLY A 42 -2.92 -38.46 -50.20
C GLY A 42 -2.59 -38.52 -48.69
N CYS A 43 -1.58 -37.76 -48.23
CA CYS A 43 -1.37 -37.54 -46.79
C CYS A 43 -2.58 -36.86 -46.16
N GLY A 44 -2.88 -37.19 -44.90
CA GLY A 44 -4.04 -36.67 -44.20
C GLY A 44 -3.97 -35.15 -43.97
N ALA A 45 -5.12 -34.52 -43.71
CA ALA A 45 -5.10 -33.14 -43.21
C ALA A 45 -4.33 -33.10 -41.88
N GLY A 46 -3.39 -32.15 -41.75
CA GLY A 46 -2.42 -32.09 -40.66
C GLY A 46 -1.06 -32.74 -40.96
N GLU A 47 -0.92 -33.41 -42.11
CA GLU A 47 0.32 -34.01 -42.59
C GLU A 47 0.76 -33.39 -43.92
N TYR A 48 2.03 -33.59 -44.27
CA TYR A 48 2.60 -33.23 -45.56
C TYR A 48 3.53 -34.33 -46.06
N GLY A 49 3.67 -34.45 -47.37
CA GLY A 49 4.57 -35.42 -47.98
C GLY A 49 4.72 -35.19 -49.48
N VAL A 50 5.81 -35.70 -50.06
CA VAL A 50 5.97 -35.73 -51.51
C VAL A 50 5.21 -36.94 -52.04
N CYS A 51 4.17 -36.68 -52.82
CA CYS A 51 3.32 -37.71 -53.40
C CYS A 51 3.58 -37.77 -54.90
N GLU A 52 3.87 -38.97 -55.42
CA GLU A 52 4.14 -39.17 -56.85
C GLU A 52 2.87 -39.60 -57.58
N LEU A 53 2.84 -39.32 -58.89
CA LEU A 53 1.74 -39.68 -59.78
C LEU A 53 1.89 -41.14 -60.20
N VAL A 54 1.12 -42.04 -59.57
CA VAL A 54 1.15 -43.48 -59.85
C VAL A 54 -0.14 -43.85 -60.56
N GLY A 55 -0.07 -43.91 -61.90
CA GLY A 55 -1.23 -44.12 -62.76
C GLY A 55 -2.09 -42.85 -62.87
N GLN A 56 -3.32 -42.91 -62.37
CA GLN A 56 -4.26 -41.77 -62.37
C GLN A 56 -4.47 -41.14 -60.98
N CYS A 57 -3.90 -41.72 -59.92
CA CYS A 57 -3.93 -41.14 -58.57
C CYS A 57 -2.55 -40.58 -58.19
N TYR A 58 -2.55 -39.53 -57.37
CA TYR A 58 -1.37 -39.21 -56.54
C TYR A 58 -1.32 -40.20 -55.39
N SER A 59 -0.26 -41.01 -55.27
CA SER A 59 -0.06 -41.90 -54.13
C SER A 59 1.18 -41.49 -53.35
N CYS A 60 1.00 -41.04 -52.13
CA CYS A 60 2.09 -40.94 -51.15
C CYS A 60 2.32 -42.35 -50.59
N ALA A 61 3.57 -42.81 -50.50
CA ALA A 61 3.86 -43.99 -49.70
C ALA A 61 3.51 -43.69 -48.24
N VAL A 62 2.83 -44.61 -47.56
CA VAL A 62 2.24 -44.35 -46.23
C VAL A 62 3.29 -43.99 -45.17
N ASP A 63 4.54 -44.41 -45.37
CA ASP A 63 5.71 -44.10 -44.53
C ASP A 63 6.36 -42.71 -44.82
N VAL A 64 5.83 -41.92 -45.74
CA VAL A 64 6.40 -40.61 -46.18
C VAL A 64 5.58 -39.40 -45.69
N CYS A 65 4.41 -39.63 -45.05
CA CYS A 65 3.60 -38.55 -44.50
C CYS A 65 4.17 -38.08 -43.16
N HIS A 66 4.63 -36.83 -43.12
CA HIS A 66 5.16 -36.18 -41.93
C HIS A 66 4.09 -35.29 -41.30
N GLN A 67 3.95 -35.33 -39.99
CA GLN A 67 3.03 -34.47 -39.25
C GLN A 67 3.51 -33.01 -39.31
N CYS A 68 2.60 -32.05 -39.54
CA CYS A 68 2.96 -30.63 -39.49
C CYS A 68 3.51 -30.27 -38.12
N PRO A 69 4.62 -29.52 -38.01
CA PRO A 69 5.14 -29.05 -36.73
C PRO A 69 4.22 -27.98 -36.10
N PRO A 70 4.39 -27.68 -34.80
CA PRO A 70 3.74 -26.54 -34.16
C PRO A 70 3.98 -25.24 -34.94
N GLY A 71 3.00 -24.34 -34.91
CA GLY A 71 2.99 -23.13 -35.74
C GLY A 71 2.64 -23.36 -37.21
N LYS A 72 2.41 -24.61 -37.66
CA LYS A 72 1.95 -24.92 -39.03
C LYS A 72 0.68 -25.77 -39.05
N TYR A 73 0.02 -25.81 -40.21
CA TYR A 73 -1.14 -26.66 -40.51
C TYR A 73 -1.16 -27.11 -41.98
N SER A 74 -1.98 -28.11 -42.32
CA SER A 74 -2.21 -28.50 -43.72
C SER A 74 -3.63 -29.02 -44.00
N ALA A 75 -4.08 -28.84 -45.24
CA ALA A 75 -5.19 -29.58 -45.81
C ALA A 75 -4.72 -30.97 -46.28
N ALA A 76 -5.65 -31.89 -46.54
CA ALA A 76 -5.32 -33.21 -47.08
C ALA A 76 -4.65 -33.08 -48.46
N GLY A 77 -3.64 -33.92 -48.73
CA GLY A 77 -2.86 -33.91 -49.96
C GLY A 77 -1.86 -32.74 -50.11
N ALA A 78 -1.55 -32.01 -49.04
CA ALA A 78 -0.56 -30.93 -49.09
C ALA A 78 0.88 -31.46 -49.22
N SER A 79 1.68 -30.78 -50.05
CA SER A 79 3.12 -31.08 -50.22
C SER A 79 4.03 -30.44 -49.16
N ASP A 80 3.59 -29.35 -48.53
CA ASP A 80 4.21 -28.72 -47.35
C ASP A 80 3.13 -28.09 -46.47
N CYS A 81 3.42 -27.99 -45.18
CA CYS A 81 2.56 -27.34 -44.20
C CYS A 81 2.66 -25.82 -44.28
N GLN A 82 1.51 -25.16 -44.26
CA GLN A 82 1.39 -23.70 -44.24
C GLN A 82 1.59 -23.17 -42.81
N PRO A 83 2.28 -22.03 -42.61
CA PRO A 83 2.36 -21.39 -41.30
C PRO A 83 0.97 -20.93 -40.86
N CYS A 84 0.73 -20.91 -39.55
CA CYS A 84 -0.45 -20.26 -38.99
C CYS A 84 -0.48 -18.78 -39.42
N GLU A 85 -1.62 -18.35 -39.93
CA GLU A 85 -1.88 -16.96 -40.30
C GLU A 85 -1.79 -16.03 -39.09
N VAL A 86 -1.64 -14.74 -39.34
CA VAL A 86 -1.60 -13.70 -38.31
C VAL A 86 -2.72 -13.85 -37.28
N GLY A 87 -2.35 -13.82 -36.00
CA GLY A 87 -3.30 -13.94 -34.88
C GLY A 87 -3.92 -15.33 -34.67
N LYS A 88 -3.44 -16.35 -35.40
CA LYS A 88 -3.75 -17.76 -35.14
C LYS A 88 -2.50 -18.52 -34.69
N PHE A 89 -2.69 -19.61 -33.97
CA PHE A 89 -1.59 -20.43 -33.45
C PHE A 89 -1.85 -21.94 -33.56
N SER A 90 -0.79 -22.73 -33.45
CA SER A 90 -0.90 -24.19 -33.23
C SER A 90 0.21 -24.65 -32.28
N ASN A 91 -0.18 -25.16 -31.11
CA ASN A 91 0.73 -25.69 -30.08
C ASN A 91 1.00 -27.20 -30.21
N VAL A 92 0.42 -27.86 -31.21
CA VAL A 92 0.51 -29.32 -31.42
C VAL A 92 0.97 -29.65 -32.83
N THR A 93 1.56 -30.84 -32.99
CA THR A 93 1.82 -31.44 -34.30
C THR A 93 0.51 -31.92 -34.95
N GLY A 94 0.54 -32.18 -36.26
CA GLY A 94 -0.59 -32.84 -36.94
C GLY A 94 -1.80 -31.94 -37.18
N ARG A 95 -1.63 -30.62 -37.12
CA ARG A 95 -2.75 -29.69 -37.02
C ARG A 95 -3.45 -29.46 -38.37
N LYS A 96 -4.76 -29.68 -38.42
CA LYS A 96 -5.61 -29.49 -39.62
C LYS A 96 -5.95 -28.01 -39.88
N SER A 97 -5.99 -27.20 -38.82
CA SER A 97 -6.26 -25.76 -38.85
C SER A 97 -5.80 -25.10 -37.55
N CYS A 98 -5.27 -23.89 -37.63
CA CYS A 98 -4.78 -23.14 -36.47
C CYS A 98 -5.92 -22.51 -35.66
N ASP A 99 -5.78 -22.51 -34.34
CA ASP A 99 -6.71 -21.89 -33.39
C ASP A 99 -6.58 -20.35 -33.43
N THR A 100 -7.67 -19.66 -33.13
CA THR A 100 -7.71 -18.19 -33.07
C THR A 100 -7.35 -17.69 -31.68
N CYS A 101 -6.51 -16.66 -31.58
CA CYS A 101 -6.33 -15.96 -30.32
C CYS A 101 -7.59 -15.14 -29.95
N PRO A 102 -8.15 -15.31 -28.74
CA PRO A 102 -9.26 -14.49 -28.24
C PRO A 102 -8.78 -13.08 -27.88
N SER A 103 -9.73 -12.18 -27.61
CA SER A 103 -9.40 -10.84 -27.07
C SER A 103 -8.62 -10.93 -25.75
N GLY A 104 -7.82 -9.90 -25.47
CA GLY A 104 -6.86 -9.88 -24.35
C GLY A 104 -5.63 -10.78 -24.55
N HIS A 105 -5.51 -11.45 -25.71
CA HIS A 105 -4.37 -12.30 -26.05
C HIS A 105 -3.82 -11.95 -27.44
N TYR A 106 -2.62 -12.45 -27.73
CA TYR A 106 -1.93 -12.26 -29.00
C TYR A 106 -1.14 -13.51 -29.40
N ALA A 107 -1.05 -13.78 -30.70
CA ALA A 107 -0.33 -14.93 -31.23
C ALA A 107 1.20 -14.69 -31.22
N SER A 108 1.96 -15.60 -30.61
CA SER A 108 3.43 -15.56 -30.60
C SER A 108 4.07 -16.94 -30.80
N ALA A 109 5.27 -16.95 -31.38
CA ALA A 109 6.12 -18.13 -31.48
C ALA A 109 6.81 -18.49 -30.15
N ASP A 110 6.90 -17.55 -29.19
CA ASP A 110 7.37 -17.80 -27.83
C ASP A 110 6.17 -17.76 -26.83
N PRO A 111 5.86 -18.86 -26.12
CA PRO A 111 4.82 -18.87 -25.10
C PRO A 111 5.10 -17.97 -23.87
N ASN A 112 6.34 -17.47 -23.72
CA ASN A 112 6.76 -16.57 -22.64
C ASN A 112 7.04 -15.14 -23.14
N ASP A 113 6.56 -14.78 -24.32
CA ASP A 113 6.66 -13.42 -24.87
C ASP A 113 6.15 -12.37 -23.86
N THR A 114 7.02 -11.41 -23.53
CA THR A 114 6.73 -10.31 -22.60
C THR A 114 6.74 -8.93 -23.28
N ASP A 115 7.09 -8.84 -24.56
CA ASP A 115 7.25 -7.56 -25.26
C ASP A 115 6.01 -7.11 -26.04
N ALA A 116 5.01 -7.99 -26.11
CA ALA A 116 3.69 -7.78 -26.72
C ALA A 116 3.68 -7.55 -28.24
N LYS A 117 4.77 -7.90 -28.96
CA LYS A 117 4.84 -7.79 -30.42
C LYS A 117 4.50 -9.07 -31.16
N GLY A 118 4.64 -10.23 -30.51
CA GLY A 118 4.18 -11.52 -31.00
C GLY A 118 4.79 -11.95 -32.34
N SER A 119 4.00 -12.63 -33.15
CA SER A 119 4.46 -13.20 -34.42
C SER A 119 3.41 -13.06 -35.53
N ILE A 120 3.81 -12.42 -36.64
CA ILE A 120 2.96 -12.18 -37.81
C ILE A 120 2.55 -13.44 -38.57
N SER A 121 3.27 -14.55 -38.36
CA SER A 121 2.95 -15.87 -38.89
C SER A 121 3.64 -16.95 -38.04
N GLY A 122 3.18 -18.20 -38.16
CA GLY A 122 3.88 -19.35 -37.58
C GLY A 122 3.78 -19.47 -36.05
N ALA A 123 2.86 -18.74 -35.40
CA ALA A 123 2.77 -18.71 -33.95
C ALA A 123 2.44 -20.10 -33.36
N THR A 124 3.16 -20.47 -32.31
CA THR A 124 3.02 -21.75 -31.61
C THR A 124 2.10 -21.64 -30.40
N SER A 125 1.83 -20.42 -29.95
CA SER A 125 1.13 -20.12 -28.69
C SER A 125 0.22 -18.91 -28.82
N CYS A 126 -0.71 -18.80 -27.88
CA CYS A 126 -1.51 -17.61 -27.66
C CYS A 126 -1.18 -17.03 -26.29
N VAL A 127 -0.49 -15.89 -26.28
CA VAL A 127 0.07 -15.29 -25.08
C VAL A 127 -0.90 -14.24 -24.54
N VAL A 128 -1.04 -14.18 -23.22
CA VAL A 128 -1.89 -13.21 -22.54
C VAL A 128 -1.22 -11.82 -22.62
N CYS A 129 -1.95 -10.78 -23.03
CA CYS A 129 -1.41 -9.41 -23.05
C CYS A 129 -0.83 -9.01 -21.68
N PRO A 130 0.43 -8.54 -21.57
CA PRO A 130 0.98 -8.08 -20.31
C PRO A 130 0.22 -6.88 -19.74
N ALA A 131 0.31 -6.67 -18.43
CA ALA A 131 -0.32 -5.51 -17.78
C ALA A 131 0.22 -4.19 -18.36
N GLY A 132 -0.64 -3.18 -18.46
CA GLY A 132 -0.36 -1.94 -19.20
C GLY A 132 -0.54 -2.04 -20.72
N THR A 133 -0.88 -3.23 -21.24
CA THR A 133 -1.30 -3.43 -22.63
C THR A 133 -2.71 -4.03 -22.73
N TYR A 134 -3.32 -3.93 -23.91
CA TYR A 134 -4.66 -4.49 -24.16
C TYR A 134 -4.81 -4.96 -25.61
N GLN A 135 -5.78 -5.86 -25.84
CA GLN A 135 -6.16 -6.27 -27.20
C GLN A 135 -7.69 -6.45 -27.31
N PRO A 136 -8.42 -5.51 -27.94
CA PRO A 136 -9.88 -5.58 -28.04
C PRO A 136 -10.39 -6.62 -29.06
N TYR A 137 -9.56 -7.05 -30.01
CA TYR A 137 -9.97 -7.90 -31.12
C TYR A 137 -9.43 -9.34 -31.01
N GLU A 138 -10.21 -10.30 -31.50
CA GLU A 138 -9.71 -11.64 -31.78
C GLU A 138 -8.79 -11.64 -33.02
N LYS A 139 -8.03 -12.73 -33.22
CA LYS A 139 -7.10 -12.89 -34.36
C LYS A 139 -6.04 -11.79 -34.43
N SER A 140 -5.53 -11.35 -33.28
CA SER A 140 -4.43 -10.40 -33.20
C SER A 140 -3.09 -11.06 -32.84
N TYR A 141 -2.00 -10.42 -33.27
CA TYR A 141 -0.61 -10.84 -33.03
C TYR A 141 0.16 -9.86 -32.13
N LEU A 142 -0.46 -8.76 -31.68
CA LEU A 142 0.17 -7.76 -30.82
C LEU A 142 -0.80 -7.27 -29.75
N CYS A 143 -0.31 -6.66 -28.67
CA CYS A 143 -1.12 -5.86 -27.76
C CYS A 143 -0.76 -4.39 -27.84
N TYR A 144 -1.77 -3.52 -27.78
CA TYR A 144 -1.60 -2.08 -27.79
C TYR A 144 -1.24 -1.59 -26.38
N LEU A 145 -0.32 -0.63 -26.26
CA LEU A 145 -0.03 0.05 -25.00
C LEU A 145 -1.23 0.88 -24.55
N CYS A 146 -1.54 0.88 -23.26
CA CYS A 146 -2.44 1.87 -22.68
C CYS A 146 -1.79 3.26 -22.76
N SER A 147 -2.56 4.26 -23.19
CA SER A 147 -2.14 5.67 -23.18
C SER A 147 -1.92 6.18 -21.75
N LYS A 148 -1.15 7.26 -21.60
CA LYS A 148 -1.08 8.03 -20.34
C LYS A 148 -2.48 8.34 -19.79
N GLY A 149 -2.65 8.28 -18.48
CA GLY A 149 -3.92 8.33 -17.78
C GLY A 149 -4.71 7.01 -17.72
N TYR A 150 -4.29 5.98 -18.46
CA TYR A 150 -4.93 4.67 -18.45
C TYR A 150 -3.96 3.59 -17.95
N SER A 151 -4.54 2.49 -17.48
CA SER A 151 -3.85 1.27 -17.07
C SER A 151 -4.64 0.03 -17.49
N SER A 152 -4.04 -1.16 -17.36
CA SER A 152 -4.75 -2.42 -17.60
C SER A 152 -4.12 -3.58 -16.82
N ALA A 153 -4.98 -4.47 -16.31
CA ALA A 153 -4.54 -5.75 -15.78
C ALA A 153 -4.07 -6.68 -16.93
N LYS A 154 -3.25 -7.67 -16.59
CA LYS A 154 -2.84 -8.73 -17.54
C LYS A 154 -4.08 -9.40 -18.17
N GLY A 155 -4.09 -9.50 -19.50
CA GLY A 155 -5.18 -10.12 -20.27
C GLY A 155 -6.38 -9.23 -20.57
N SER A 156 -6.27 -7.91 -20.36
CA SER A 156 -7.38 -6.99 -20.62
C SER A 156 -7.67 -6.80 -22.11
N SER A 157 -8.96 -6.72 -22.46
CA SER A 157 -9.41 -6.34 -23.81
C SER A 157 -9.60 -4.82 -24.00
N LYS A 158 -9.45 -4.03 -22.93
CA LYS A 158 -9.51 -2.56 -22.93
C LYS A 158 -8.60 -2.01 -21.82
N CYS A 159 -8.15 -0.77 -21.97
CA CYS A 159 -7.59 -0.03 -20.84
C CYS A 159 -8.71 0.61 -20.01
N THR A 160 -8.44 0.82 -18.73
CA THR A 160 -9.30 1.55 -17.79
C THR A 160 -8.61 2.84 -17.39
N GLY A 161 -9.36 3.94 -17.37
CA GLY A 161 -8.84 5.23 -16.91
C GLY A 161 -8.52 5.18 -15.41
N CYS A 162 -7.50 5.91 -14.97
CA CYS A 162 -7.22 6.05 -13.56
C CYS A 162 -8.35 6.80 -12.84
N ASP A 163 -8.83 6.21 -11.74
CA ASP A 163 -9.76 6.84 -10.81
C ASP A 163 -9.18 8.16 -10.27
N THR A 164 -10.05 9.05 -9.80
CA THR A 164 -9.64 10.35 -9.26
C THR A 164 -8.67 10.21 -8.08
N GLY A 165 -7.74 11.16 -7.95
CA GLY A 165 -6.61 11.07 -7.02
C GLY A 165 -5.49 10.11 -7.47
N ARG A 166 -5.59 9.54 -8.68
CA ARG A 166 -4.56 8.68 -9.29
C ARG A 166 -4.28 9.04 -10.75
N TYR A 167 -3.09 8.67 -11.23
CA TYR A 167 -2.62 8.98 -12.57
C TYR A 167 -1.66 7.92 -13.15
N THR A 168 -1.44 7.96 -14.47
CA THR A 168 -0.28 7.34 -15.13
C THR A 168 0.39 8.34 -16.07
N SER A 169 1.68 8.62 -15.83
CA SER A 169 2.44 9.62 -16.59
C SER A 169 3.01 9.10 -17.92
N ALA A 170 3.11 7.78 -18.08
CA ALA A 170 3.66 7.14 -19.27
C ALA A 170 2.68 6.11 -19.85
N SER A 171 2.76 5.92 -21.18
CA SER A 171 2.05 4.83 -21.84
C SER A 171 2.64 3.48 -21.42
N GLY A 172 1.79 2.45 -21.28
CA GLY A 172 2.20 1.10 -20.87
C GLY A 172 2.34 0.87 -19.37
N MET A 173 1.96 1.83 -18.51
CA MET A 173 1.92 1.60 -17.07
C MET A 173 0.84 0.57 -16.70
N SER A 174 1.21 -0.42 -15.90
CA SER A 174 0.30 -1.47 -15.43
C SER A 174 -0.74 -0.99 -14.42
N ASP A 175 -0.38 0.03 -13.63
CA ASP A 175 -1.13 0.46 -12.45
C ASP A 175 -1.16 1.99 -12.31
N CYS A 176 -2.28 2.49 -11.78
CA CYS A 176 -2.48 3.92 -11.49
C CYS A 176 -1.84 4.31 -10.16
N VAL A 177 -0.88 5.24 -10.22
CA VAL A 177 -0.12 5.78 -9.09
C VAL A 177 -0.97 6.82 -8.37
N ALA A 178 -0.96 6.83 -7.03
CA ALA A 178 -1.65 7.85 -6.23
C ALA A 178 -0.93 9.20 -6.32
N CYS A 179 -1.68 10.30 -6.31
CA CYS A 179 -1.11 11.63 -6.15
C CYS A 179 -0.41 11.79 -4.80
N ASP A 180 0.73 12.50 -4.78
CA ASP A 180 1.37 12.93 -3.53
C ASP A 180 0.46 13.89 -2.74
N SER A 181 0.67 13.99 -1.42
CA SER A 181 0.00 15.00 -0.59
C SER A 181 0.23 16.43 -1.09
N GLY A 182 -0.82 17.25 -1.09
CA GLY A 182 -0.78 18.61 -1.65
C GLY A 182 -0.95 18.66 -3.17
N LYS A 183 -1.36 17.55 -3.79
CA LYS A 183 -1.76 17.47 -5.19
C LYS A 183 -3.14 16.83 -5.33
N GLU A 184 -3.83 17.12 -6.41
CA GLU A 184 -5.10 16.52 -6.77
C GLU A 184 -5.10 15.98 -8.20
N ALA A 185 -6.01 15.05 -8.46
CA ALA A 185 -6.36 14.58 -9.79
C ALA A 185 -7.89 14.45 -9.81
N SER A 186 -8.54 15.61 -9.77
CA SER A 186 -9.97 15.76 -9.91
C SER A 186 -10.38 15.65 -11.39
N GLU A 187 -11.69 15.59 -11.66
CA GLU A 187 -12.30 15.25 -12.96
C GLU A 187 -11.63 15.87 -14.22
N PRO A 188 -11.57 15.13 -15.35
CA PRO A 188 -12.16 13.81 -15.57
C PRO A 188 -11.22 12.64 -15.21
N ILE A 189 -11.84 11.47 -15.02
CA ILE A 189 -11.18 10.16 -14.95
C ILE A 189 -10.11 10.02 -16.07
N ALA A 190 -9.01 9.33 -15.77
CA ALA A 190 -7.81 9.20 -16.60
C ALA A 190 -6.84 10.41 -16.60
N ALA A 191 -6.61 10.99 -15.42
CA ALA A 191 -5.55 11.96 -15.22
C ALA A 191 -4.16 11.38 -15.56
N PHE A 192 -3.33 12.14 -16.28
CA PHE A 192 -1.96 11.75 -16.65
C PHE A 192 -0.87 12.45 -15.84
N GLU A 193 -1.26 13.36 -14.96
CA GLU A 193 -0.45 14.12 -14.03
C GLU A 193 -1.35 14.51 -12.84
N CYS A 194 -0.75 14.89 -11.70
CA CYS A 194 -1.50 15.46 -10.58
C CYS A 194 -1.17 16.93 -10.45
N ASP A 195 -2.19 17.78 -10.50
CA ASP A 195 -2.07 19.22 -10.33
C ASP A 195 -1.80 19.56 -8.86
N LYS A 196 -1.13 20.68 -8.60
CA LYS A 196 -0.87 21.14 -7.23
C LYS A 196 -2.09 21.86 -6.66
N CYS A 197 -2.38 21.61 -5.39
CA CYS A 197 -3.39 22.38 -4.67
C CYS A 197 -3.04 23.88 -4.65
N VAL A 198 -4.07 24.72 -4.74
CA VAL A 198 -3.94 26.17 -4.57
C VAL A 198 -3.84 26.47 -3.07
N SER A 199 -2.69 27.00 -2.61
CA SER A 199 -2.50 27.41 -1.22
C SER A 199 -3.59 28.41 -0.78
N PRO A 200 -4.14 28.28 0.44
CA PRO A 200 -3.71 27.39 1.53
C PRO A 200 -4.37 26.00 1.57
N MET A 201 -5.04 25.55 0.50
CA MET A 201 -5.62 24.21 0.42
C MET A 201 -4.56 23.14 0.11
N SER A 202 -4.83 21.91 0.55
CA SER A 202 -3.96 20.74 0.39
C SER A 202 -4.80 19.45 0.37
N SER A 203 -4.14 18.30 0.26
CA SER A 203 -4.72 16.95 0.14
C SER A 203 -3.86 15.90 0.85
N TRP A 204 -4.45 14.77 1.23
CA TRP A 204 -3.69 13.56 1.59
C TRP A 204 -3.28 12.79 0.32
N ALA A 205 -2.29 11.91 0.42
CA ALA A 205 -1.86 11.11 -0.72
C ALA A 205 -3.00 10.21 -1.24
N GLY A 206 -3.26 10.28 -2.54
CA GLY A 206 -4.35 9.54 -3.20
C GLY A 206 -5.75 10.14 -3.04
N GLU A 207 -5.91 11.32 -2.42
CA GLU A 207 -7.19 12.03 -2.39
C GLU A 207 -7.52 12.65 -3.75
N ALA A 208 -8.81 12.64 -4.10
CA ALA A 208 -9.30 13.16 -5.37
C ALA A 208 -9.21 14.68 -5.49
N ASN A 209 -9.45 15.38 -4.37
CA ASN A 209 -9.64 16.83 -4.31
C ASN A 209 -8.85 17.45 -3.16
N CYS A 210 -8.36 18.68 -3.35
CA CYS A 210 -7.85 19.51 -2.26
C CYS A 210 -9.00 19.85 -1.28
N SER A 211 -8.96 19.28 -0.09
CA SER A 211 -10.07 19.27 0.89
C SER A 211 -9.64 19.51 2.34
N ILE A 212 -8.34 19.66 2.55
CA ILE A 212 -7.71 19.99 3.84
C ILE A 212 -6.89 21.27 3.69
N CYS A 213 -6.37 21.80 4.80
CA CYS A 213 -5.42 22.92 4.76
C CYS A 213 -3.98 22.44 4.84
N GLU A 214 -3.05 23.21 4.27
CA GLU A 214 -1.61 23.01 4.43
C GLU A 214 -1.13 23.23 5.88
N GLU A 215 0.14 22.91 6.15
CA GLU A 215 0.73 23.12 7.49
C GLU A 215 0.69 24.61 7.90
N ASN A 216 0.50 24.86 9.20
CA ASN A 216 0.27 26.20 9.76
C ASN A 216 -1.07 26.84 9.39
N TYR A 217 -2.03 26.07 8.86
CA TYR A 217 -3.42 26.50 8.67
C TYR A 217 -4.40 25.51 9.34
N TYR A 218 -5.61 25.97 9.65
CA TYR A 218 -6.72 25.12 10.11
C TYR A 218 -7.99 25.39 9.32
N LEU A 219 -8.82 24.36 9.15
CA LEU A 219 -10.10 24.44 8.44
C LEU A 219 -11.25 24.79 9.40
N ASP A 220 -12.00 25.84 9.05
CA ASP A 220 -13.33 26.16 9.59
C ASP A 220 -14.22 26.75 8.48
N GLY A 221 -14.62 25.90 7.53
CA GLY A 221 -15.25 26.31 6.27
C GLY A 221 -14.22 26.84 5.26
N GLU A 222 -13.34 27.74 5.69
CA GLU A 222 -12.16 28.20 4.95
C GLU A 222 -10.88 27.92 5.76
N CYS A 223 -9.74 27.87 5.07
CA CYS A 223 -8.42 27.68 5.68
C CYS A 223 -7.90 28.99 6.29
N SER A 224 -7.87 29.06 7.62
CA SER A 224 -7.36 30.21 8.38
C SER A 224 -5.96 29.94 8.93
N PRO A 225 -5.08 30.96 9.05
CA PRO A 225 -3.75 30.80 9.67
C PRO A 225 -3.83 30.26 11.10
N CYS A 226 -2.87 29.42 11.48
CA CYS A 226 -2.79 28.84 12.83
C CYS A 226 -2.69 29.96 13.88
N PRO A 227 -3.47 29.90 14.98
CA PRO A 227 -3.39 30.88 16.04
C PRO A 227 -2.03 30.83 16.75
N GLU A 228 -1.55 31.96 17.25
CA GLU A 228 -0.31 32.03 18.04
C GLU A 228 -0.35 31.06 19.23
N ASN A 229 0.79 30.47 19.58
CA ASN A 229 0.92 29.52 20.70
C ASN A 229 0.03 28.25 20.52
N ALA A 230 -0.06 27.81 19.28
CA ALA A 230 -0.59 26.53 18.86
C ALA A 230 0.23 26.04 17.65
N TYR A 231 0.19 24.74 17.38
CA TYR A 231 0.72 24.16 16.16
C TYR A 231 -0.39 23.47 15.36
N CYS A 232 -0.35 23.65 14.04
CA CYS A 232 -1.35 23.12 13.12
C CYS A 232 -0.65 22.23 12.08
N PRO A 233 -0.55 20.91 12.31
CA PRO A 233 -0.09 19.98 11.28
C PRO A 233 -1.08 19.93 10.10
N LEU A 234 -0.65 19.31 8.99
CA LEU A 234 -1.45 19.10 7.78
C LEU A 234 -2.87 18.60 8.12
N GLY A 235 -3.89 19.29 7.59
CA GLY A 235 -5.30 18.93 7.81
C GLY A 235 -5.85 19.19 9.23
N THR A 236 -5.26 20.12 9.98
CA THR A 236 -5.86 20.59 11.24
C THR A 236 -7.26 21.17 11.02
N LEU A 237 -8.20 20.80 11.88
CA LEU A 237 -9.55 21.35 11.92
C LEU A 237 -9.68 22.26 13.15
N LEU A 238 -10.55 23.28 13.13
CA LEU A 238 -10.79 24.15 14.29
C LEU A 238 -11.03 23.37 15.59
N LYS A 239 -11.81 22.29 15.53
CA LYS A 239 -12.04 21.41 16.71
C LYS A 239 -10.77 20.78 17.29
N ASN A 240 -9.75 20.53 16.48
CA ASN A 240 -8.58 19.72 16.81
C ASN A 240 -7.25 20.52 16.81
N ILE A 241 -7.27 21.86 16.76
CA ILE A 241 -6.06 22.69 16.92
C ILE A 241 -5.30 22.25 18.18
N HIS A 242 -3.99 22.00 18.03
CA HIS A 242 -3.11 21.63 19.13
C HIS A 242 -2.60 22.89 19.82
N VAL A 243 -3.11 23.18 21.02
CA VAL A 243 -2.69 24.34 21.82
C VAL A 243 -1.38 24.02 22.55
N ASP A 244 -0.43 24.96 22.58
CA ASP A 244 0.84 24.75 23.27
C ASP A 244 0.69 24.64 24.79
N LYS A 245 1.65 23.98 25.43
CA LYS A 245 1.69 23.85 26.90
C LYS A 245 1.75 25.24 27.54
N GLY A 246 0.91 25.46 28.55
CA GLY A 246 0.75 26.74 29.22
C GLY A 246 -0.29 27.68 28.59
N TYR A 247 -0.86 27.31 27.45
CA TYR A 247 -1.95 28.03 26.79
C TYR A 247 -3.27 27.25 26.86
N TRP A 248 -4.36 27.99 26.72
CA TRP A 248 -5.73 27.48 26.80
C TRP A 248 -6.62 28.22 25.80
N ARG A 249 -7.65 27.54 25.29
CA ARG A 249 -8.71 28.14 24.46
C ARG A 249 -10.07 27.84 25.05
N VAL A 250 -11.04 28.73 24.83
CA VAL A 250 -12.34 28.71 25.54
C VAL A 250 -13.13 27.43 25.31
N ASN A 251 -13.12 26.93 24.07
CA ASN A 251 -13.76 25.68 23.65
C ASN A 251 -13.21 25.27 22.28
N THR A 252 -13.66 24.13 21.75
CA THR A 252 -13.26 23.60 20.44
C THR A 252 -13.80 24.40 19.24
N LYS A 253 -14.57 25.46 19.45
CA LYS A 253 -15.04 26.41 18.41
C LYS A 253 -14.32 27.77 18.49
N ALA A 254 -13.32 27.91 19.36
CA ALA A 254 -12.57 29.15 19.52
C ALA A 254 -11.11 28.93 19.10
N ALA A 255 -10.68 29.56 18.01
CA ALA A 255 -9.29 29.50 17.56
C ALA A 255 -8.34 30.25 18.52
N LYS A 256 -8.79 31.37 19.11
CA LYS A 256 -7.95 32.23 19.95
C LYS A 256 -7.50 31.53 21.23
N THR A 257 -6.20 31.27 21.30
CA THR A 257 -5.46 30.85 22.49
C THR A 257 -5.29 32.03 23.48
N ARG A 258 -5.02 31.69 24.73
CA ARG A 258 -4.68 32.63 25.81
C ARG A 258 -3.70 31.97 26.77
N GLU A 259 -2.72 32.73 27.25
CA GLU A 259 -1.78 32.26 28.28
C GLU A 259 -2.51 32.01 29.61
N CYS A 260 -2.14 30.94 30.31
CA CYS A 260 -2.69 30.63 31.61
C CYS A 260 -1.94 31.37 32.73
N THR A 261 -2.68 32.19 33.48
CA THR A 261 -2.24 33.25 34.42
C THR A 261 -1.34 32.85 35.60
N ASN A 262 -0.83 31.61 35.63
CA ASN A 262 0.00 31.05 36.72
C ASN A 262 1.19 30.25 36.13
N THR A 263 1.97 30.89 35.24
CA THR A 263 3.14 30.32 34.56
C THR A 263 2.87 28.98 33.85
N GLY A 264 1.69 28.84 33.23
CA GLY A 264 1.34 27.70 32.38
C GLY A 264 1.16 26.32 33.04
N ALA A 265 1.48 26.13 34.33
CA ALA A 265 1.51 24.81 34.96
C ALA A 265 0.14 24.08 34.93
N ALA A 266 -0.95 24.81 35.13
CA ALA A 266 -2.32 24.28 35.12
C ALA A 266 -2.86 23.91 33.71
N CYS A 267 -2.15 24.29 32.64
CA CYS A 267 -2.57 24.08 31.27
C CYS A 267 -1.61 23.12 30.55
N LYS A 268 -2.06 21.86 30.36
CA LYS A 268 -1.29 20.85 29.64
C LYS A 268 -1.20 21.11 28.13
N GLY A 269 -2.12 21.92 27.59
CA GLY A 269 -2.26 22.17 26.14
C GLY A 269 -2.98 21.00 25.44
N GLY A 270 -2.65 20.77 24.18
CA GLY A 270 -3.14 19.65 23.37
C GLY A 270 -4.43 19.93 22.56
N ASN A 271 -4.97 18.86 21.98
CA ASN A 271 -6.04 18.86 20.96
C ASN A 271 -7.36 18.24 21.47
N GLY A 272 -7.95 18.82 22.52
CA GLY A 272 -9.21 18.30 23.08
C GLY A 272 -10.14 19.40 23.54
N SER A 273 -11.06 19.08 24.46
CA SER A 273 -11.85 20.05 25.24
C SER A 273 -11.23 20.35 26.62
N SER A 274 -10.37 19.47 27.12
CA SER A 274 -9.67 19.60 28.41
C SER A 274 -8.18 19.89 28.19
N TYR A 275 -7.86 21.18 27.97
CA TYR A 275 -6.46 21.68 27.95
C TYR A 275 -5.87 21.79 29.36
N CYS A 276 -6.66 21.47 30.38
CA CYS A 276 -6.30 21.58 31.78
C CYS A 276 -5.59 20.33 32.26
N GLN A 277 -4.69 20.51 33.24
CA GLN A 277 -4.21 19.41 34.06
C GLN A 277 -5.37 18.74 34.79
N ASP A 278 -5.15 17.52 35.23
CA ASP A 278 -6.13 16.78 36.00
C ASP A 278 -6.52 17.56 37.27
N HIS A 279 -7.79 17.46 37.65
CA HIS A 279 -8.43 18.22 38.74
C HIS A 279 -8.44 19.75 38.58
N SER A 280 -8.19 20.25 37.37
CA SER A 280 -8.27 21.67 37.02
C SER A 280 -9.28 21.90 35.90
N HIS A 281 -10.14 22.93 36.01
CA HIS A 281 -11.17 23.25 35.02
C HIS A 281 -11.46 24.76 34.94
N GLY A 282 -12.43 25.12 34.11
CA GLY A 282 -12.89 26.51 33.94
C GLY A 282 -11.94 27.41 33.15
N PRO A 283 -12.17 28.74 33.17
CA PRO A 283 -11.34 29.70 32.45
C PRO A 283 -9.88 29.64 32.90
N TYR A 284 -8.96 29.59 31.94
CA TYR A 284 -7.51 29.50 32.18
C TYR A 284 -7.08 28.30 33.05
N CYS A 285 -7.93 27.27 33.18
CA CYS A 285 -7.73 26.14 34.11
C CYS A 285 -7.49 26.58 35.56
N ALA A 286 -8.08 27.70 35.97
CA ALA A 286 -7.82 28.34 37.25
C ALA A 286 -8.68 27.82 38.41
N ILE A 287 -9.70 26.99 38.13
CA ILE A 287 -10.62 26.42 39.12
C ILE A 287 -10.20 24.97 39.40
N CYS A 288 -10.19 24.56 40.66
CA CYS A 288 -9.93 23.18 41.06
C CYS A 288 -11.24 22.40 41.23
N ASP A 289 -11.22 21.11 40.91
CA ASP A 289 -12.31 20.18 41.21
C ASP A 289 -12.62 20.13 42.72
N LEU A 290 -13.84 19.72 43.07
CA LEU A 290 -14.23 19.50 44.47
C LEU A 290 -13.29 18.50 45.16
N GLY A 291 -12.80 18.86 46.36
CA GLY A 291 -11.79 18.09 47.09
C GLY A 291 -10.34 18.44 46.74
N TYR A 292 -10.13 19.43 45.86
CA TYR A 292 -8.81 19.99 45.54
C TYR A 292 -8.76 21.49 45.80
N TRP A 293 -7.57 22.00 46.16
CA TRP A 293 -7.31 23.41 46.41
C TRP A 293 -6.05 23.88 45.66
N LYS A 294 -5.94 25.19 45.45
CA LYS A 294 -4.84 25.79 44.69
C LYS A 294 -3.73 26.27 45.63
N ALA A 295 -2.66 25.49 45.74
CA ALA A 295 -1.50 25.88 46.54
C ALA A 295 -0.65 26.96 45.84
N SER A 296 -0.30 27.99 46.61
CA SER A 296 0.47 29.18 46.18
C SER A 296 1.79 28.82 45.51
N GLU A 297 2.44 27.76 45.99
CA GLU A 297 3.78 27.35 45.59
C GLU A 297 3.75 26.27 44.49
N ALA A 298 2.80 25.33 44.56
CA ALA A 298 2.74 24.20 43.64
C ALA A 298 2.18 24.56 42.25
N ARG A 299 1.48 25.70 42.11
CA ARG A 299 0.87 26.23 40.86
C ARG A 299 -0.07 25.24 40.14
N ARG A 300 -0.56 24.22 40.87
CA ARG A 300 -1.46 23.16 40.42
C ARG A 300 -2.45 22.86 41.53
N CYS A 301 -3.58 22.27 41.18
CA CYS A 301 -4.54 21.77 42.16
C CYS A 301 -3.93 20.59 42.95
N GLN A 302 -4.00 20.65 44.27
CA GLN A 302 -3.57 19.59 45.20
C GLN A 302 -4.77 19.09 45.99
N SER A 303 -4.76 17.82 46.39
CA SER A 303 -5.87 17.25 47.16
C SER A 303 -5.93 17.91 48.54
N CYS A 304 -7.15 18.13 49.05
CA CYS A 304 -7.36 18.57 50.43
C CYS A 304 -7.00 17.49 51.47
N ALA A 305 -6.65 16.27 51.06
CA ALA A 305 -6.33 15.15 51.94
C ALA A 305 -4.84 15.08 52.38
N ASP A 306 -3.96 15.96 51.87
CA ASP A 306 -2.54 16.02 52.26
C ASP A 306 -2.34 16.68 53.66
N GLU A 307 -2.91 16.09 54.72
CA GLU A 307 -2.64 16.52 56.12
C GLU A 307 -1.36 15.89 56.74
N THR A 308 -0.65 14.98 56.05
CA THR A 308 0.48 14.25 56.63
C THR A 308 1.74 14.24 55.75
N ALA A 309 2.38 15.40 55.56
CA ALA A 309 3.66 15.47 54.82
C ALA A 309 4.66 16.55 55.30
N VAL A 310 4.81 16.76 56.62
CA VAL A 310 6.09 17.31 57.13
C VAL A 310 7.13 16.18 57.08
N VAL A 311 7.63 15.90 55.88
CA VAL A 311 8.77 14.99 55.69
C VAL A 311 10.04 15.75 56.08
N ILE A 312 10.26 15.87 57.39
CA ILE A 312 11.63 16.01 57.89
C ILE A 312 12.33 14.74 57.41
N ASP A 313 13.25 14.85 56.46
CA ASP A 313 14.07 13.71 56.04
C ASP A 313 14.65 13.08 57.31
N THR A 314 14.24 11.84 57.61
CA THR A 314 14.51 11.21 58.90
C THR A 314 16.01 11.06 59.13
N LYS A 315 16.81 11.03 58.04
CA LYS A 315 18.27 11.09 58.10
C LYS A 315 18.77 12.44 58.63
N SER A 316 18.21 13.54 58.14
CA SER A 316 18.58 14.91 58.54
C SER A 316 18.15 15.23 59.98
N GLY A 317 16.95 14.78 60.40
CA GLY A 317 16.49 14.94 61.78
C GLY A 317 17.35 14.18 62.79
N ILE A 318 17.73 12.94 62.48
CA ILE A 318 18.61 12.12 63.32
C ILE A 318 20.03 12.73 63.39
N LEU A 319 20.56 13.25 62.28
CA LEU A 319 21.89 13.88 62.27
C LEU A 319 21.96 15.12 63.17
N LEU A 320 20.94 15.99 63.15
CA LEU A 320 20.87 17.15 64.05
C LEU A 320 20.72 16.73 65.52
N GLY A 321 19.91 15.69 65.80
CA GLY A 321 19.81 15.07 67.12
C GLY A 321 21.16 14.58 67.64
N ILE A 322 21.87 13.76 66.87
CA ILE A 322 23.21 13.24 67.22
C ILE A 322 24.21 14.38 67.43
N ALA A 323 24.22 15.40 66.56
CA ALA A 323 25.10 16.56 66.70
C ALA A 323 24.87 17.30 68.03
N SER A 324 23.61 17.53 68.43
CA SER A 324 23.29 18.17 69.71
C SER A 324 23.75 17.34 70.92
N ILE A 325 23.59 16.02 70.88
CA ILE A 325 24.04 15.10 71.94
C ILE A 325 25.57 15.11 72.05
N ILE A 326 26.30 15.12 70.93
CA ILE A 326 27.77 15.22 70.91
C ILE A 326 28.23 16.55 71.54
N VAL A 327 27.59 17.67 71.20
CA VAL A 327 27.91 18.97 71.80
C VAL A 327 27.67 18.96 73.32
N ILE A 328 26.55 18.41 73.78
CA ILE A 328 26.25 18.27 75.23
C ILE A 328 27.30 17.38 75.92
N LEU A 329 27.68 16.25 75.32
CA LEU A 329 28.72 15.37 75.88
C LEU A 329 30.09 16.07 75.95
N LEU A 330 30.47 16.86 74.94
CA LEU A 330 31.70 17.65 74.97
C LEU A 330 31.67 18.74 76.05
N LEU A 331 30.54 19.42 76.25
CA LEU A 331 30.36 20.41 77.33
C LEU A 331 30.40 19.76 78.73
N VAL A 332 29.83 18.55 78.88
CA VAL A 332 29.93 17.77 80.12
C VAL A 332 31.38 17.32 80.36
N GLN A 333 32.10 16.86 79.33
CA GLN A 333 33.51 16.46 79.46
C GLN A 333 34.43 17.64 79.81
N THR A 334 34.22 18.82 79.22
CA THR A 334 35.01 20.02 79.58
C THR A 334 34.66 20.51 80.98
N GLY A 335 33.38 20.49 81.39
CA GLY A 335 32.94 20.79 82.76
C GLY A 335 33.52 19.83 83.81
N LEU A 336 33.61 18.52 83.50
CA LEU A 336 34.26 17.54 84.37
C LEU A 336 35.78 17.74 84.46
N ARG A 337 36.45 18.09 83.34
CA ARG A 337 37.88 18.47 83.36
C ARG A 337 38.11 19.74 84.19
N TYR A 338 37.22 20.73 84.11
CA TYR A 338 37.26 21.95 84.92
C TYR A 338 37.12 21.67 86.42
N LYS A 339 36.19 20.78 86.81
CA LYS A 339 36.07 20.30 88.21
C LYS A 339 37.31 19.53 88.68
N ARG A 340 38.00 18.80 87.79
CA ARG A 340 39.24 18.08 88.16
C ARG A 340 40.44 19.01 88.32
N GLY A 341 40.56 20.07 87.50
CA GLY A 341 41.61 21.08 87.62
C GLY A 341 41.51 21.95 88.87
N THR A 342 40.28 22.32 89.27
CA THR A 342 40.02 23.15 90.46
C THR A 342 40.27 22.42 91.80
N ALA A 343 40.41 21.09 91.79
CA ALA A 343 40.86 20.34 92.96
C ALA A 343 42.37 20.50 93.23
N LEU A 344 43.20 20.60 92.18
CA LEU A 344 44.65 20.74 92.33
C LEU A 344 45.07 22.14 92.81
N GLY A 345 44.35 23.18 92.38
CA GLY A 345 44.62 24.56 92.77
C GLY A 345 44.36 24.88 94.26
N ARG A 346 43.53 24.07 94.94
CA ARG A 346 43.17 24.32 96.35
C ARG A 346 44.34 24.02 97.31
N HIS A 347 45.15 23.01 97.00
CA HIS A 347 46.37 22.69 97.77
C HIS A 347 47.48 23.75 97.65
N TYR A 348 47.49 24.55 96.57
CA TYR A 348 48.51 25.58 96.39
C TYR A 348 48.26 26.82 97.27
N MET A 349 46.99 27.14 97.56
CA MET A 349 46.62 28.30 98.37
C MET A 349 46.88 28.07 99.87
N ASP A 350 46.64 26.85 100.38
CA ASP A 350 46.98 26.49 101.77
C ASP A 350 48.49 26.60 102.05
N PHE A 351 49.34 26.39 101.05
CA PHE A 351 50.79 26.55 101.17
C PHE A 351 51.20 28.03 101.31
N MET A 352 50.53 28.93 100.58
CA MET A 352 50.79 30.37 100.62
C MET A 352 50.31 31.03 101.93
N GLU A 353 49.24 30.52 102.56
CA GLU A 353 48.76 31.04 103.85
C GLU A 353 49.66 30.67 105.04
N ASN A 354 50.41 29.56 104.95
CA ASN A 354 51.45 29.24 105.95
C ASN A 354 52.72 30.07 105.76
N TYR A 355 53.06 30.48 104.53
CA TYR A 355 54.25 31.29 104.26
C TYR A 355 54.14 32.73 104.81
N SER A 356 52.92 33.31 104.85
CA SER A 356 52.69 34.64 105.41
C SER A 356 52.82 34.67 106.95
N LYS A 357 52.45 33.58 107.63
CA LYS A 357 52.53 33.43 109.09
C LYS A 357 53.96 33.23 109.62
N LEU A 358 54.94 32.92 108.77
CA LEU A 358 56.36 32.92 109.14
C LEU A 358 57.01 34.31 109.13
N LYS A 359 56.43 35.28 108.40
CA LYS A 359 57.02 36.61 108.18
C LYS A 359 56.64 37.65 109.26
N THR A 360 55.97 37.21 110.32
CA THR A 360 55.49 38.03 111.46
C THR A 360 56.23 37.70 112.77
N LYS A 361 57.47 37.17 112.67
CA LYS A 361 58.32 36.79 113.81
C LYS A 361 59.80 37.24 113.69
N LEU A 362 60.03 38.26 112.88
CA LEU A 362 61.23 39.09 112.74
C LEU A 362 60.76 40.54 112.50
#